data_AF-A0A932U8U7-F1
#
_entry.id   AF-A0A932U8U7-F1
#
_cell.length_a   1.000
_cell.length_b   1.000
_cell.length_c   1.000
_cell.angle_alpha   90.00
_cell.angle_beta   90.00
_cell.angle_gamma   90.00
#
_symmetry.space_group_name_H-M   'P 1'
#
loop_
_entity.id
_entity.type
_entity.pdbx_description
1 polymer ?
#
loop_
_entity_poly.entity_id
_entity_poly.type
_entity_poly.pdbx_seq_one_letter_code
_entity_poly.pdbx_strand_id
1 'polypeptide(L)' 'MNHPITLTVNSVEYSRSVEPRLLLSDFLRHELDLTGTHVGCEHGVCGA' A
#
# COMPACT_ATOMS: atom_id res chain seq x y z
N MET A 1 -9.16 -6.05 13.60
CA MET A 1 -7.89 -6.23 14.36
C MET A 1 -6.78 -5.71 13.48
N ASN A 2 -5.98 -4.76 13.98
CA ASN A 2 -4.86 -4.20 13.22
C ASN A 2 -3.56 -4.91 13.60
N HIS A 3 -2.62 -4.98 12.66
CA HIS A 3 -1.31 -5.62 12.82
C HIS A 3 -0.19 -4.62 12.54
N PRO A 4 0.85 -4.58 13.39
CA PRO A 4 2.01 -3.74 13.13
C PRO A 4 2.80 -4.31 11.94
N ILE A 5 3.17 -3.43 11.03
CA ILE A 5 4.05 -3.71 9.89
C ILE A 5 5.17 -2.67 9.84
N THR A 6 6.32 -3.09 9.30
CA THR A 6 7.45 -2.22 8.96
C THR A 6 7.89 -2.53 7.53
N LEU A 7 8.05 -1.50 6.72
CA LEU A 7 8.50 -1.60 5.34
C LEU A 7 9.32 -0.38 4.92
N THR A 8 10.14 -0.56 3.90
CA THR A 8 10.86 0.54 3.25
C THR A 8 10.23 0.82 1.88
N VAL A 9 9.86 2.08 1.62
CA VAL A 9 9.30 2.54 0.34
C VAL A 9 10.12 3.75 -0.11
N ASN A 10 10.64 3.71 -1.35
CA ASN A 10 11.48 4.78 -1.90
C ASN A 10 12.63 5.19 -0.95
N SER A 11 13.29 4.19 -0.36
CA SER A 11 14.38 4.36 0.61
C SER A 11 13.99 5.00 1.95
N VAL A 12 12.71 5.17 2.24
CA VAL A 12 12.19 5.68 3.52
C VAL A 12 11.51 4.54 4.28
N GLU A 13 11.85 4.37 5.55
CA GLU A 13 11.22 3.36 6.43
C GLU A 13 9.90 3.88 7.01
N TYR A 14 8.87 3.03 6.98
CA TYR A 14 7.56 3.27 7.54
C TYR A 14 7.18 2.16 8.51
N SER A 15 6.68 2.53 9.69
CA SER A 15 6.07 1.62 10.65
C SER A 15 4.63 2.05 10.96
N ARG A 16 3.67 1.14 10.78
CA ARG A 16 2.21 1.40 10.87
C ARG A 16 1.45 0.19 11.41
N SER A 17 0.28 0.42 12.00
CA SER A 17 -0.65 -0.64 12.41
C SER A 17 -1.85 -0.67 11.47
N VAL A 18 -1.91 -1.68 10.60
CA VAL A 18 -2.86 -1.73 9.47
C VAL A 18 -3.85 -2.87 9.60
N GLU A 19 -5.01 -2.76 8.94
CA GLU A 19 -5.93 -3.88 8.82
C GLU A 19 -5.36 -4.97 7.88
N PRO A 20 -5.48 -6.27 8.19
CA PRO A 20 -4.97 -7.36 7.35
C PRO A 20 -5.46 -7.37 5.91
N ARG A 21 -6.64 -6.79 5.66
CA ARG A 21 -7.28 -6.71 4.34
C ARG A 21 -6.90 -5.45 3.55
N LEU A 22 -6.08 -4.56 4.11
CA LEU A 22 -5.62 -3.37 3.42
C LEU A 22 -4.67 -3.79 2.29
N LEU A 23 -4.98 -3.39 1.06
CA LEU A 23 -4.12 -3.65 -0.09
C LEU A 23 -2.89 -2.74 -0.05
N LEU A 24 -1.75 -3.24 -0.54
CA LEU A 24 -0.54 -2.43 -0.64
C LEU A 24 -0.73 -1.21 -1.56
N SER A 25 -1.47 -1.36 -2.66
CA SER A 25 -1.83 -0.24 -3.54
C SER A 25 -2.56 0.86 -2.78
N ASP A 26 -3.49 0.49 -1.90
CA ASP A 26 -4.28 1.44 -1.12
C ASP A 26 -3.43 2.07 -0.01
N PHE A 27 -2.58 1.28 0.65
CA PHE A 27 -1.61 1.80 1.62
C PHE A 27 -0.69 2.85 0.99
N LEU A 28 -0.11 2.57 -0.18
CA LEU A 28 0.75 3.53 -0.87
C LEU A 28 -0.02 4.80 -1.26
N ARG A 29 -1.21 4.67 -1.84
CA ARG A 29 -1.97 5.80 -2.38
C ARG A 29 -2.65 6.66 -1.32
N HIS A 30 -3.15 6.06 -0.25
CA HIS A 30 -4.03 6.71 0.72
C HIS A 30 -3.41 6.90 2.11
N GLU A 31 -2.53 5.99 2.56
CA GLU A 31 -1.87 6.13 3.86
C GLU A 31 -0.54 6.89 3.74
N LEU A 32 0.16 6.74 2.61
CA LEU A 32 1.43 7.42 2.34
C LEU A 32 1.32 8.56 1.31
N ASP A 33 0.13 8.82 0.77
CA ASP A 33 -0.13 9.83 -0.27
C ASP A 33 0.77 9.69 -1.54
N LEU A 34 1.28 8.48 -1.81
CA LEU A 34 2.09 8.15 -2.99
C LEU A 34 1.18 7.73 -4.14
N THR A 35 0.62 8.70 -4.86
CA THR A 35 -0.45 8.47 -5.85
C THR A 35 0.00 7.88 -7.19
N GLY A 36 1.30 7.64 -7.38
CA GLY A 36 1.87 7.15 -8.64
C GLY A 36 1.52 5.70 -8.98
N THR A 37 1.27 4.86 -7.99
CA THR A 37 0.75 3.49 -8.20
C THR A 37 -0.67 3.56 -8.74
N HIS A 38 -0.96 2.99 -9.90
CA HIS A 38 -2.30 3.00 -10.48
C HIS A 38 -3.05 1.70 -10.12
N VAL A 39 -4.38 1.78 -10.03
CA VAL A 39 -5.24 0.60 -9.88
C VAL A 39 -6.17 0.59 -11.08
N GLY A 40 -5.76 -0.10 -12.14
CA GLY A 40 -6.49 -0.12 -13.42
C GLY A 40 -7.49 -1.27 -13.53
N CYS A 41 -7.18 -2.40 -12.90
CA CYS A 41 -8.01 -3.59 -12.89
C CYS A 41 -7.89 -4.26 -11.52
N GLU A 42 -9.02 -4.65 -10.96
CA GLU A 42 -9.09 -5.23 -9.62
C GLU A 42 -8.50 -6.66 -9.54
N HIS A 43 -8.23 -7.28 -10.70
CA HIS A 43 -7.77 -8.67 -10.81
C HIS A 43 -6.29 -8.81 -11.21
N GLY A 44 -5.52 -7.71 -11.25
CA GLY A 44 -4.07 -7.75 -11.51
C GLY A 44 -3.65 -8.06 -12.97
N VAL A 45 -4.58 -8.09 -13.92
CA VAL A 45 -4.33 -8.45 -15.33
C VAL A 45 -3.66 -7.34 -16.18
N CYS A 46 -3.73 -6.09 -15.73
CA CYS A 46 -3.40 -4.90 -16.51
C CYS A 46 -2.03 -4.32 -16.20
N GLY A 47 -1.38 -4.75 -15.11
CA GLY A 47 -0.05 -4.26 -14.71
C GLY A 47 0.02 -2.76 -14.37
N ALA A 48 -1.13 -2.14 -14.10
CA ALA A 48 -1.22 -0.75 -13.63
C ALA A 48 -0.59 -0.56 -12.25
#